data_AF-A0A257NBG2-F1
#
_entry.id   AF-A0A257NBG2-F1
#
_cell.length_a   1.000
_cell.length_b   1.000
_cell.length_c   1.000
_cell.angle_alpha   90.00
_cell.angle_beta   90.00
_cell.angle_gamma   90.00
#
_symmetry.space_group_name_H-M   'P 1'
#
loop_
_entity.id
_entity.type
_entity.pdbx_description
1 polymer ?
#
loop_
_entity_poly.entity_id
_entity_poly.type
_entity_poly.pdbx_seq_one_letter_code
_entity_poly.pdbx_strand_id
1 'polypeptide(L)' 'MVSEIDLLREDIPRLEKKFGVGNPFVEVLKAQLALLQNQAKQQPYRDRHHRGFVNFKRFQIRKRNQNSDNQL' A
#
# COMPACT_ATOMS: atom_id res chain seq x y z
N MET A 1 -4.29 -10.26 -20.28
CA MET A 1 -3.70 -10.79 -19.03
C MET A 1 -4.86 -11.00 -18.08
N VAL A 2 -5.14 -12.23 -17.64
CA VAL A 2 -6.23 -12.49 -16.69
C VAL A 2 -5.74 -12.13 -15.30
N SER A 3 -6.51 -11.35 -14.53
CA SER A 3 -6.13 -11.00 -13.16
C SER A 3 -6.57 -12.07 -12.16
N GLU A 4 -5.89 -12.16 -11.01
CA GLU A 4 -6.28 -13.08 -9.93
C GLU A 4 -7.70 -12.82 -9.43
N ILE A 5 -8.15 -11.56 -9.47
CA ILE A 5 -9.53 -11.15 -9.14
C ILE A 5 -10.53 -11.78 -10.11
N ASP A 6 -10.20 -11.83 -11.41
CA ASP A 6 -11.09 -12.41 -12.43
C ASP A 6 -11.21 -13.93 -12.25
N LEU A 7 -10.08 -14.61 -11.97
CA LEU A 7 -10.07 -16.04 -11.68
C LEU A 7 -10.91 -16.38 -10.44
N LEU A 8 -10.70 -15.67 -9.33
CA LEU A 8 -11.45 -15.89 -8.09
C LEU A 8 -12.95 -15.60 -8.26
N ARG A 9 -13.33 -14.62 -9.08
CA ARG A 9 -14.73 -14.32 -9.38
C ARG A 9 -15.43 -15.45 -10.14
N GLU A 10 -14.72 -16.13 -11.03
CA GLU A 10 -15.28 -17.27 -11.78
C GLU A 10 -15.29 -18.56 -10.96
N ASP A 11 -14.25 -18.79 -10.16
CA ASP A 11 -14.06 -20.06 -9.46
C ASP A 11 -14.87 -20.15 -8.17
N ILE A 12 -15.04 -19.08 -7.40
CA ILE A 12 -15.81 -19.10 -6.14
C ILE A 12 -17.23 -19.68 -6.34
N PRO A 13 -18.04 -19.24 -7.31
CA PRO A 13 -19.37 -19.82 -7.55
C PRO A 13 -19.34 -21.30 -7.96
N ARG A 14 -18.29 -21.74 -8.67
CA ARG A 14 -18.11 -23.15 -9.05
C ARG A 14 -17.76 -24.01 -7.83
N LEU A 15 -16.89 -23.48 -6.97
CA LEU A 15 -16.45 -24.12 -5.74
C LEU A 15 -17.58 -24.16 -4.70
N GLU A 16 -18.42 -23.14 -4.60
CA GLU A 16 -19.64 -23.16 -3.77
C GLU A 16 -20.60 -24.29 -4.18
N LYS A 17 -20.79 -24.49 -5.48
CA LYS A 17 -21.62 -25.59 -5.99
C LYS A 17 -21.02 -26.97 -5.70
N LYS A 18 -19.69 -27.07 -5.68
CA LYS A 18 -18.97 -28.35 -5.48
C LYS A 18 -18.84 -28.72 -4.01
N PHE A 19 -18.56 -27.75 -3.15
CA PHE A 19 -18.22 -27.96 -1.74
C PHE A 19 -19.32 -27.54 -0.76
N GLY A 20 -20.35 -26.86 -1.24
CA GLY A 20 -21.43 -26.32 -0.43
C GLY A 20 -21.18 -24.88 0.00
N VAL A 21 -22.27 -24.14 0.21
CA VAL A 21 -22.26 -22.80 0.79
C VAL A 21 -21.73 -22.88 2.21
N GLY A 22 -20.77 -22.00 2.57
CA GLY A 22 -20.16 -21.97 3.89
C GLY A 22 -19.00 -22.95 4.10
N ASN A 23 -18.49 -23.58 3.03
CA ASN A 23 -17.27 -24.38 3.13
C ASN A 23 -16.07 -23.48 3.51
N PRO A 24 -15.27 -23.84 4.55
CA PRO A 24 -14.16 -23.01 5.02
C PRO A 24 -13.16 -22.62 3.93
N PHE A 25 -12.89 -23.51 2.98
CA PHE A 25 -12.00 -23.23 1.86
C PHE A 25 -12.53 -22.11 0.95
N VAL A 26 -13.83 -22.16 0.64
CA VAL A 26 -14.48 -21.14 -0.19
C VAL A 26 -14.54 -19.80 0.54
N GLU A 27 -14.81 -19.81 1.85
CA GLU A 27 -14.82 -18.59 2.66
C GLU A 27 -13.44 -17.91 2.71
N VAL A 28 -12.35 -18.67 2.78
CA VAL A 28 -10.99 -18.14 2.66
C VAL A 28 -10.77 -17.46 1.30
N LEU A 29 -11.24 -18.08 0.21
CA LEU A 29 -11.12 -17.49 -1.14
C LEU A 29 -11.94 -16.21 -1.29
N LYS A 30 -13.13 -16.14 -0.69
CA LYS A 30 -13.94 -14.91 -0.64
C LYS A 30 -13.22 -13.80 0.12
N ALA A 31 -12.60 -14.12 1.27
CA ALA A 31 -11.81 -13.18 2.03
C ALA A 31 -10.60 -12.66 1.24
N GLN A 32 -9.90 -13.55 0.51
CA GLN A 32 -8.79 -13.20 -0.36
C GLN A 32 -9.24 -12.30 -1.52
N LEU A 33 -10.37 -12.60 -2.16
CA LEU A 33 -10.96 -11.75 -3.20
C LEU A 33 -11.28 -10.35 -2.67
N ALA A 34 -11.87 -10.25 -1.46
CA ALA A 34 -12.16 -8.96 -0.83
C ALA A 34 -10.88 -8.17 -0.54
N LEU A 35 -9.82 -8.83 -0.07
CA LEU A 35 -8.51 -8.22 0.18
C LEU A 35 -7.91 -7.66 -1.13
N LEU A 36 -7.89 -8.45 -2.20
CA LEU A 36 -7.36 -8.02 -3.50
C LEU A 36 -8.14 -6.84 -4.09
N GLN A 37 -9.47 -6.85 -3.96
CA GLN A 37 -10.30 -5.72 -4.38
C GLN A 37 -10.02 -4.46 -3.56
N ASN A 38 -9.79 -4.59 -2.26
CA ASN A 38 -9.42 -3.47 -1.40
C ASN A 38 -8.03 -2.92 -1.75
N GLN A 39 -7.06 -3.78 -2.02
CA GLN A 39 -5.73 -3.36 -2.48
C GLN A 39 -5.79 -2.64 -3.83
N ALA A 40 -6.58 -3.15 -4.77
CA ALA A 40 -6.79 -2.51 -6.07
C ALA A 40 -7.45 -1.12 -5.92
N LYS A 41 -8.40 -0.97 -4.99
CA LYS A 41 -9.03 0.33 -4.67
C LYS A 41 -8.11 1.28 -3.90
N GLN A 42 -7.21 0.74 -3.07
CA GLN A 42 -6.22 1.49 -2.28
C GLN A 42 -4.91 1.78 -3.05
N GLN A 43 -4.89 1.63 -4.37
CA GLN A 43 -3.85 2.26 -5.20
C GLN A 43 -4.29 3.64 -5.71
N PRO A 44 -4.26 4.72 -4.90
CA PRO A 44 -3.99 6.04 -5.46
C PRO A 44 -2.46 6.18 -5.59
N TYR A 45 -1.98 6.44 -6.81
CA TYR A 45 -0.70 7.12 -7.05
C TYR A 45 0.54 6.55 -6.31
N ARG A 46 1.07 5.40 -6.77
CA ARG A 46 2.49 5.07 -6.52
C ARG A 46 3.42 5.43 -7.69
N ASP A 47 2.99 6.35 -8.54
CA ASP A 47 3.86 7.08 -9.48
C ASP A 47 3.88 8.58 -9.13
N ARG A 48 4.57 8.96 -8.06
CA ARG A 48 5.33 10.22 -8.06
C ARG A 48 6.32 10.28 -6.91
N HIS A 49 7.58 10.31 -7.28
CA HIS A 49 8.72 10.69 -6.46
C HIS A 49 8.42 11.84 -5.49
N HIS A 50 8.68 11.65 -4.20
CA HIS A 50 9.18 12.74 -3.36
C HIS A 50 10.21 12.21 -2.37
N ARG A 51 11.45 12.08 -2.86
CA ARG A 51 12.67 12.21 -2.05
C ARG A 51 12.72 13.63 -1.48
N GLY A 52 11.84 13.96 -0.52
CA GLY A 52 11.67 15.32 0.02
C GLY A 52 12.11 15.49 1.46
N PHE A 53 12.48 14.41 2.17
CA PHE A 53 12.80 14.47 3.60
C PHE A 53 14.25 14.09 3.90
N VAL A 54 15.19 14.75 3.23
CA VAL A 54 16.59 14.79 3.68
C VAL A 54 17.13 16.20 3.47
N ASN A 55 16.80 17.13 4.39
CA ASN A 55 17.64 18.31 4.67
C ASN A 55 17.22 19.19 5.86
N PHE A 56 16.44 18.72 6.84
CA PHE A 56 16.10 19.57 7.99
C PHE A 56 17.26 19.80 8.98
N LYS A 57 18.32 18.97 8.97
CA LYS A 57 19.44 19.12 9.92
C LYS A 57 20.60 20.01 9.44
N ARG A 58 20.65 20.42 8.16
CA ARG A 58 21.80 21.21 7.65
C ARG A 58 21.64 22.73 7.82
N PHE A 59 20.44 23.22 8.14
CA PHE A 59 20.17 24.65 8.30
C PHE A 59 20.41 25.21 9.70
N GLN A 60 20.49 24.36 10.74
CA GLN A 60 20.69 24.82 12.12
C GLN A 60 22.16 25.04 12.49
N ILE A 61 23.12 24.48 11.74
CA ILE A 61 24.55 24.62 12.03
C ILE A 61 25.11 25.96 11.48
N ARG A 62 24.49 26.53 10.43
CA ARG A 62 25.00 27.76 9.80
C ARG A 62 24.65 29.04 10.56
N LYS A 63 23.60 29.04 11.40
CA LYS A 63 23.24 30.22 12.20
C LYS A 63 24.01 30.37 13.51
N ARG A 64 24.78 29.36 13.93
CA ARG A 64 25.56 29.44 15.18
C ARG A 64 26.97 30.01 15.02
N ASN A 65 27.48 30.08 13.78
CA ASN A 65 28.84 30.58 13.49
C ASN A 65 28.91 32.04 13.01
N GLN A 66 27.79 32.78 12.93
CA GLN A 66 27.83 34.22 12.58
C GLN A 66 27.74 35.16 13.79
N ASN A 67 27.46 34.65 14.98
CA ASN A 67 27.35 35.48 16.20
C ASN A 67 28.61 35.49 17.07
N SER A 68 29.68 34.78 16.67
CA SER A 68 30.89 34.65 17.47
C SER A 68 32.03 35.60 17.06
N ASP A 69 31.90 36.30 15.92
CA ASP A 69 32.98 37.15 15.38
C ASP A 69 32.73 38.65 15.55
N ASN A 70 31.72 39.06 16.34
CA ASN A 70 31.42 40.47 16.64
C ASN A 70 31.30 40.73 18.15
N GLN A 71 32.30 40.29 18.92
CA GLN A 71 32.60 40.85 20.24
C GLN A 71 34.09 41.19 20.30
N LEU A 72 34.42 42.35 19.74
CA LEU A 72 35.60 43.16 20.06
C LEU A 72 35.15 44.27 21.01
#